data_AF-A0A977PUU2-F1
#
_entry.id   AF-A0A977PUU2-F1
#
_cell.length_a   1.000
_cell.length_b   1.000
_cell.length_c   1.000
_cell.angle_alpha   90.00
_cell.angle_beta   90.00
_cell.angle_gamma   90.00
#
_symmetry.space_group_name_H-M   'P 1'
#
loop_
_entity.id
_entity.type
_entity.pdbx_description
1 polymer ?
#
loop_
_entity_poly.entity_id
_entity_poly.type
_entity_poly.pdbx_seq_one_letter_code
_entity_poly.pdbx_strand_id
1 'polypeptide(L)'
;MNGQGWTDEEAAAAFSCHRNTVANLRERLVNEGVESALSRKPRKTPPRQPIIDGEVEAKLIALRCGEPPAGQARWTLRLLADKAVELEIVPAISHETVRQVLKKTN
;
A
#
# COMPACT_ATOMS: atom_id res chain seq x y z
N MET A 1 -13.45 -37.27 3.18
CA MET A 1 -12.04 -36.91 3.43
C MET A 1 -11.67 -37.51 4.77
N ASN A 2 -10.92 -38.62 4.79
CA ASN A 2 -10.54 -39.30 6.03
C ASN A 2 -9.06 -39.03 6.30
N GLY A 3 -8.78 -37.98 7.09
CA GLY A 3 -7.46 -37.77 7.67
C GLY A 3 -7.28 -38.62 8.93
N GLN A 4 -6.05 -38.68 9.46
CA GLN A 4 -5.71 -39.48 10.66
C GLN A 4 -6.38 -39.02 11.96
N GLY A 5 -7.26 -38.01 11.93
CA GLY A 5 -7.97 -37.52 13.12
C GLY A 5 -7.06 -36.87 14.16
N TRP A 6 -5.88 -36.41 13.75
CA TRP A 6 -4.89 -35.83 14.66
C TRP A 6 -5.44 -34.66 15.45
N THR A 7 -5.08 -34.63 16.73
CA THR A 7 -5.18 -33.46 17.59
C THR A 7 -4.22 -32.36 17.14
N ASP A 8 -4.47 -31.12 17.57
CA ASP A 8 -3.57 -30.00 17.26
C ASP A 8 -2.16 -30.26 17.84
N GLU A 9 -2.06 -30.95 18.98
CA GLU A 9 -0.81 -31.36 19.63
C GLU A 9 -0.01 -32.37 18.80
N GLU A 10 -0.66 -33.42 18.29
CA GLU A 10 -0.01 -34.44 17.45
C GLU A 10 0.49 -33.84 16.14
N ALA A 11 -0.32 -33.02 15.49
CA ALA A 11 0.07 -32.31 14.27
C ALA A 11 1.23 -31.34 14.54
N ALA A 12 1.20 -30.59 15.64
CA ALA A 12 2.25 -29.65 16.01
C ALA A 12 3.59 -30.36 16.26
N ALA A 13 3.56 -31.51 16.94
CA ALA A 13 4.73 -32.36 17.14
C ALA A 13 5.27 -32.91 15.81
N ALA A 14 4.39 -33.43 14.94
CA ALA A 14 4.78 -33.98 13.63
C ALA A 14 5.43 -32.93 12.70
N PHE A 15 4.93 -31.69 12.73
CA PHE A 15 5.42 -30.60 11.87
C PHE A 15 6.40 -29.65 12.58
N SER A 16 6.84 -29.98 13.80
CA SER A 16 7.79 -29.18 14.60
C SER A 16 7.41 -27.69 14.67
N CYS A 17 6.13 -27.41 14.89
CA CYS A 17 5.61 -26.06 15.00
C CYS A 17 4.90 -25.86 16.34
N HIS A 18 4.64 -24.59 16.69
CA HIS A 18 3.87 -24.31 17.89
C HIS A 18 2.41 -24.75 17.68
N ARG A 19 1.77 -25.33 18.71
CA ARG A 19 0.35 -25.76 18.67
C ARG A 19 -0.58 -24.69 18.11
N ASN A 20 -0.36 -23.42 18.49
CA ASN A 20 -1.14 -22.28 17.98
C ASN A 20 -1.05 -22.11 16.46
N THR A 21 0.04 -22.50 15.80
CA THR A 21 0.15 -22.48 14.34
C THR A 21 -0.86 -23.44 13.72
N VAL A 22 -0.98 -24.67 14.25
CA VAL A 22 -1.98 -25.64 13.79
C VAL A 22 -3.39 -25.15 14.08
N ALA A 23 -3.66 -24.67 15.28
CA ALA A 23 -4.97 -24.15 15.67
C ALA A 23 -5.43 -22.98 14.78
N ASN A 24 -4.55 -22.00 14.55
CA ASN A 24 -4.83 -20.85 13.68
C ASN A 24 -5.04 -21.29 12.21
N LEU A 25 -4.26 -22.24 11.73
CA LEU A 25 -4.39 -22.76 10.37
C LEU A 25 -5.71 -23.52 10.18
N ARG A 26 -6.09 -24.34 11.16
CA ARG A 26 -7.37 -25.06 11.20
C ARG A 26 -8.55 -24.10 11.25
N GLU A 27 -8.50 -23.09 12.11
CA GLU A 27 -9.52 -22.04 12.17
C GLU A 27 -9.65 -21.31 10.83
N ARG A 28 -8.53 -20.88 10.25
CA ARG A 28 -8.52 -20.19 8.96
C ARG A 28 -9.05 -21.07 7.82
N LEU A 29 -8.74 -22.37 7.83
CA LEU A 29 -9.27 -23.33 6.86
C LEU A 29 -10.79 -23.43 6.96
N VAL A 30 -11.34 -23.57 8.17
CA VAL A 30 -12.79 -23.72 8.40
C VAL A 30 -13.54 -22.42 8.07
N ASN A 31 -12.99 -21.27 8.46
CA ASN A 31 -13.68 -19.99 8.34
C ASN A 31 -13.47 -19.30 6.98
N GLU A 32 -12.31 -19.49 6.34
CA GLU A 32 -11.90 -18.74 5.14
C GLU A 32 -11.53 -19.62 3.94
N GLY A 33 -11.49 -20.96 4.10
CA GLY A 33 -11.19 -21.92 3.04
C GLY A 33 -9.70 -22.20 2.81
N VAL A 34 -9.44 -23.17 1.92
CA VAL A 34 -8.08 -23.71 1.65
C VAL A 34 -7.13 -22.65 1.12
N GLU A 35 -7.55 -21.85 0.16
CA GLU A 35 -6.72 -20.80 -0.44
C GLU A 35 -6.26 -19.77 0.60
N SER A 36 -7.15 -19.36 1.50
CA SER A 36 -6.76 -18.46 2.57
C SER A 36 -5.81 -19.17 3.54
N ALA A 37 -6.12 -20.39 3.99
CA ALA A 37 -5.26 -21.13 4.91
C ALA A 37 -3.79 -21.25 4.41
N LEU A 38 -3.61 -21.52 3.12
CA LEU A 38 -2.29 -21.71 2.52
C LEU A 38 -1.59 -20.41 2.09
N SER A 39 -2.36 -19.38 1.73
CA SER A 39 -1.80 -18.14 1.22
C SER A 39 -1.56 -17.10 2.30
N ARG A 40 -0.53 -16.27 2.11
CA ARG A 40 -0.32 -15.08 2.93
C ARG A 40 -1.51 -14.13 2.74
N LYS A 41 -2.11 -13.69 3.84
CA LYS A 41 -3.16 -12.67 3.81
C LYS A 41 -2.63 -11.39 3.15
N PRO A 42 -3.25 -10.91 2.05
CA PRO A 42 -2.84 -9.67 1.42
C PRO A 42 -3.04 -8.52 2.41
N ARG A 43 -2.05 -7.61 2.46
CA ARG A 43 -2.17 -6.42 3.29
C ARG A 43 -3.19 -5.48 2.65
N LYS A 44 -4.16 -5.02 3.44
CA LYS A 44 -5.13 -4.00 2.99
C LYS A 44 -4.47 -2.64 2.76
N THR A 45 -3.44 -2.33 3.54
CA THR A 45 -2.72 -1.06 3.47
C THR A 45 -1.20 -1.28 3.44
N PRO A 46 -0.45 -0.38 2.78
CA PRO A 46 1.00 -0.43 2.78
C PRO A 46 1.56 -0.19 4.20
N PRO A 47 2.75 -0.73 4.52
CA PRO A 47 3.37 -0.58 5.85
C PRO A 47 3.80 0.86 6.16
N ARG A 48 3.98 1.69 5.13
CA ARG A 48 4.18 3.13 5.25
C ARG A 48 3.04 3.80 4.51
N GLN A 49 2.44 4.80 5.13
CA GLN A 49 1.43 5.61 4.47
C GLN A 49 2.09 6.33 3.28
N PRO A 50 1.44 6.35 2.11
CA PRO A 50 1.97 7.10 0.97
C PRO A 50 1.97 8.59 1.32
N ILE A 51 3.05 9.28 0.96
CA ILE A 51 3.17 10.74 1.13
C ILE A 51 2.15 11.47 0.25
N ILE A 52 1.80 10.84 -0.88
CA ILE A 52 0.76 11.33 -1.79
C ILE A 52 -0.49 10.50 -1.55
N ASP A 53 -1.47 11.13 -0.93
CA ASP A 53 -2.85 10.63 -0.90
C ASP A 53 -3.69 11.30 -2.01
N GLY A 54 -4.96 10.94 -2.09
CA GLY A 54 -5.87 11.50 -3.09
C GLY A 54 -6.13 13.01 -2.95
N GLU A 55 -6.01 13.56 -1.74
CA GLU A 55 -6.18 15.00 -1.51
C GLU A 55 -4.95 15.78 -2.01
N VAL A 56 -3.76 15.29 -1.68
CA VAL A 56 -2.49 15.83 -2.18
C VAL A 56 -2.41 15.76 -3.70
N GLU A 57 -2.83 14.63 -4.29
CA GLU A 57 -2.92 14.48 -5.74
C GLU A 57 -3.87 15.50 -6.38
N ALA A 58 -5.07 15.66 -5.83
CA ALA A 58 -6.04 16.64 -6.32
C ALA A 58 -5.48 18.08 -6.26
N LYS A 59 -4.81 18.44 -5.15
CA LYS A 59 -4.16 19.76 -5.00
C LYS A 59 -3.03 19.95 -6.01
N LEU A 60 -2.20 18.94 -6.27
CA LEU A 60 -1.14 18.98 -7.28
C LEU A 60 -1.69 19.15 -8.71
N ILE A 61 -2.79 18.47 -9.03
CA ILE A 61 -3.48 18.61 -10.32
C ILE A 61 -4.04 20.02 -10.46
N ALA A 62 -4.72 20.53 -9.42
CA ALA A 62 -5.26 21.89 -9.42
C ALA A 62 -4.16 22.95 -9.61
N LEU A 63 -3.03 22.80 -8.89
CA LEU A 63 -1.87 23.68 -9.03
C LEU A 63 -1.36 23.70 -10.48
N ARG A 64 -1.22 22.53 -11.10
CA ARG A 64 -0.77 22.41 -12.49
C ARG A 64 -1.73 23.06 -13.50
N CYS A 65 -3.03 23.01 -13.24
CA CYS A 65 -4.05 23.62 -14.11
C CYS A 65 -4.10 25.16 -14.00
N GLY A 66 -3.46 25.75 -12.98
CA GLY A 66 -3.36 27.19 -12.80
C GLY A 66 -2.24 27.85 -13.62
N GLU A 67 -2.12 29.17 -13.49
CA GLU A 67 -1.09 29.94 -14.17
C GLU A 67 0.30 29.70 -13.55
N PRO A 68 1.36 29.49 -14.36
CA PRO A 68 2.71 29.37 -13.83
C PRO A 68 3.17 30.67 -13.14
N PRO A 69 4.10 30.59 -12.18
CA PRO A 69 4.67 31.75 -11.50
C PRO A 69 5.28 32.76 -12.50
N ALA A 70 5.26 34.04 -12.11
CA ALA A 70 5.82 35.12 -12.92
C ALA A 70 7.27 34.82 -13.35
N GLY A 71 7.56 35.05 -14.64
CA GLY A 71 8.86 34.77 -15.24
C GLY A 71 9.03 33.33 -15.74
N GLN A 72 8.01 32.47 -15.63
CA GLN A 72 8.02 31.12 -16.18
C GLN A 72 6.95 30.94 -17.26
N ALA A 73 7.36 30.42 -18.42
CA ALA A 73 6.43 30.19 -19.54
C ALA A 73 5.50 28.98 -19.31
N ARG A 74 5.86 28.04 -18.42
CA ARG A 74 5.10 26.82 -18.14
C ARG A 74 5.48 26.21 -16.79
N TRP A 75 4.59 25.38 -16.25
CA TRP A 75 4.92 24.49 -15.14
C TRP A 75 5.96 23.45 -15.54
N THR A 76 7.10 23.44 -14.85
CA THR A 76 8.04 22.31 -14.87
C THR A 76 7.81 21.41 -13.65
N LEU A 77 8.23 20.14 -13.72
CA LEU A 77 8.06 19.20 -12.60
C LEU A 77 8.78 19.66 -11.33
N ARG A 78 9.95 20.29 -11.46
CA ARG A 78 10.69 20.87 -10.34
C ARG A 78 9.94 22.05 -9.74
N LEU A 79 9.45 22.96 -10.59
CA LEU A 79 8.67 24.11 -10.13
C LEU A 79 7.38 23.70 -9.41
N LEU A 80 6.71 22.64 -9.88
CA LEU A 80 5.55 22.06 -9.20
C LEU A 80 5.93 21.44 -7.85
N ALA A 81 7.06 20.74 -7.77
CA ALA A 81 7.55 20.18 -6.50
C ALA A 81 7.87 21.29 -5.49
N ASP A 82 8.60 22.31 -5.92
CA ASP A 82 8.99 23.44 -5.08
C ASP A 82 7.75 24.22 -4.59
N LYS A 83 6.80 24.50 -5.50
CA LYS A 83 5.54 25.15 -5.12
C LYS A 83 4.63 24.29 -4.24
N ALA A 84 4.63 22.97 -4.40
CA ALA A 84 3.86 22.10 -3.52
C ALA A 84 4.38 22.12 -2.08
N VAL A 85 5.69 22.26 -1.89
CA VAL A 85 6.30 22.45 -0.58
C VAL A 85 6.03 23.85 -0.04
N GLU A 86 6.19 24.89 -0.87
CA GLU A 86 5.93 26.29 -0.47
C GLU A 86 4.49 26.52 0.00
N LEU A 87 3.52 25.87 -0.65
CA LEU A 87 2.10 25.94 -0.30
C LEU A 87 1.70 24.97 0.82
N GLU A 88 2.67 24.33 1.48
CA GLU A 88 2.46 23.36 2.56
C GLU A 88 1.51 22.20 2.19
N ILE A 89 1.42 21.87 0.90
CA ILE A 89 0.63 20.71 0.43
C ILE A 89 1.30 19.42 0.89
N VAL A 90 2.64 19.40 0.87
CA VAL A 90 3.47 18.28 1.32
C VAL A 90 4.74 18.81 1.98
N PRO A 91 5.28 18.13 3.02
CA PRO A 91 6.48 18.59 3.71
C PRO A 91 7.74 18.50 2.83
N ALA A 92 7.80 17.50 1.94
CA ALA A 92 8.86 17.35 0.94
C ALA A 92 8.37 16.44 -0.18
N ILE A 93 8.73 16.77 -1.43
CA ILE A 93 8.41 15.95 -2.60
C ILE A 93 9.48 16.06 -3.67
N SER A 94 9.79 14.95 -4.34
CA SER A 94 10.67 14.94 -5.50
C SER A 94 9.90 15.26 -6.78
N HIS A 95 10.56 15.92 -7.73
CA HIS A 95 10.03 16.09 -9.10
C HIS A 95 9.66 14.76 -9.77
N GLU A 96 10.32 13.65 -9.43
CA GLU A 96 9.96 12.32 -9.93
C GLU A 96 8.66 11.80 -9.31
N THR A 97 8.39 12.12 -8.04
CA THR A 97 7.09 11.83 -7.42
C THR A 97 5.99 12.62 -8.11
N VAL A 98 6.21 13.92 -8.37
CA VAL A 98 5.28 14.75 -9.16
C VAL A 98 5.05 14.15 -10.56
N ARG A 99 6.11 13.68 -11.23
CA ARG A 99 5.99 13.00 -12.52
C ARG A 99 5.12 11.75 -12.45
N GLN A 100 5.34 10.90 -11.43
CA GLN A 100 4.57 9.67 -11.24
C GLN A 100 3.10 9.96 -11.00
N VAL A 101 2.78 10.96 -10.17
CA VAL A 101 1.41 11.39 -9.87
C VAL A 101 0.72 11.94 -11.12
N LEU A 102 1.42 12.76 -11.91
CA LEU A 102 0.86 13.39 -13.10
C LEU A 102 0.90 12.50 -14.36
N LYS A 103 1.45 11.29 -14.26
CA LYS A 103 1.53 10.36 -15.38
C LYS A 103 0.13 9.84 -15.67
N LYS A 104 -0.32 9.96 -16.92
CA LYS A 104 -1.56 9.33 -17.37
C LYS A 104 -1.41 7.81 -17.25
N THR A 105 -2.21 7.19 -16.40
CA THR A 105 -2.31 5.72 -16.30
C THR A 105 -3.46 5.29 -17.20
N ASN A 106 -3.16 5.11 -18.49
CA ASN A 106 -4.05 4.45 -19.45
C ASN A 106 -3.80 2.95 -19.42
#